data_AF-A0A814WDG2-F1
#
_entry.id   AF-A0A814WDG2-F1
#
_cell.length_a   1.000
_cell.length_b   1.000
_cell.length_c   1.000
_cell.angle_alpha   90.00
_cell.angle_beta   90.00
_cell.angle_gamma   90.00
#
_symmetry.space_group_name_H-M   'P 1'
#
loop_
_entity.id
_entity.type
_entity.pdbx_description
1 polymer ?
#
loop_
_entity_poly.entity_id
_entity_poly.type
_entity_poly.pdbx_seq_one_letter_code
_entity_poly.pdbx_strand_id
1 'polypeptide(L)'
;MLEEHEYDDDDNDAVQDPAIVLKRQKYKTRLYVVLLAAIPYRNFASNNVTMHSVCSSIFIEPEWIKGLYFSNASQYGVWDFRTTAHSQFKLLSSFCSFSKEIISQTESDIDNNELVTLYLLSEEQTQMQIDGTIGLLKNSASSQMITYLDYLRHTIQTNYLVSALNTNLIITIIGSDESIRTAAAQVFYSDAPNTNPKQCDREKIVTDATLSQVIYELIEAGLVRKMNPMPNSTIVNGFFTGCTPLEAL
;
A
#
# COMPACT_ATOMS: atom_id res chain seq x y z
N MET A 1 -21.42 104.43 -6.09
CA MET A 1 -21.71 105.52 -5.14
C MET A 1 -22.60 104.89 -4.08
N LEU A 2 -22.22 105.07 -2.81
CA LEU A 2 -22.57 104.29 -1.59
C LEU A 2 -21.56 103.20 -1.24
N GLU A 3 -20.50 103.71 -0.60
CA GLU A 3 -19.75 103.18 0.55
C GLU A 3 -20.70 102.62 1.63
N GLU A 4 -20.28 101.69 2.50
CA GLU A 4 -19.63 101.93 3.82
C GLU A 4 -19.02 100.58 4.31
N HIS A 5 -17.75 100.52 4.74
CA HIS A 5 -17.22 100.71 6.12
C HIS A 5 -17.82 99.73 7.15
N GLU A 6 -17.06 98.95 7.94
CA GLU A 6 -16.03 99.27 8.96
C GLU A 6 -15.32 97.93 9.33
N TYR A 7 -13.97 97.81 9.35
CA TYR A 7 -13.05 97.81 10.53
C TYR A 7 -13.38 96.73 11.60
N ASP A 8 -12.48 96.03 12.29
CA ASP A 8 -11.01 95.97 12.41
C ASP A 8 -10.64 94.73 13.26
N ASP A 9 -9.33 94.51 13.41
CA ASP A 9 -8.61 93.82 14.49
C ASP A 9 -8.34 92.30 14.42
N ASP A 10 -7.10 92.03 13.98
CA ASP A 10 -6.03 91.39 14.77
C ASP A 10 -6.44 90.28 15.76
N ASP A 11 -5.94 89.06 15.54
CA ASP A 11 -4.64 88.67 16.12
C ASP A 11 -4.31 87.17 15.90
N ASN A 12 -3.00 86.91 15.83
CA ASN A 12 -2.29 85.70 16.23
C ASN A 12 -2.33 84.42 15.35
N ASP A 13 -1.19 84.22 14.69
CA ASP A 13 -0.27 83.08 14.87
C ASP A 13 -0.88 81.68 15.06
N ALA A 14 -0.66 80.79 14.07
CA ALA A 14 0.19 79.60 14.27
C ALA A 14 0.13 78.62 13.07
N VAL A 15 1.32 78.39 12.50
CA VAL A 15 1.80 77.13 11.91
C VAL A 15 1.03 76.59 10.69
N GLN A 16 1.55 76.96 9.53
CA GLN A 16 1.20 76.39 8.22
C GLN A 16 1.93 75.03 8.05
N ASP A 17 1.14 73.97 7.85
CA ASP A 17 1.60 72.62 7.55
C ASP A 17 2.63 72.59 6.40
N PRO A 18 3.71 71.80 6.49
CA PRO A 18 4.61 71.63 5.36
C PRO A 18 3.88 70.87 4.24
N ALA A 19 3.58 71.59 3.17
CA ALA A 19 3.19 71.04 1.88
C ALA A 19 4.27 70.04 1.40
N ILE A 20 3.98 68.74 1.51
CA ILE A 20 4.79 67.69 0.92
C ILE A 20 4.58 67.76 -0.60
N VAL A 21 5.52 68.43 -1.27
CA VAL A 21 5.66 68.44 -2.72
C VAL A 21 6.00 67.03 -3.19
N LEU A 22 5.01 66.31 -3.71
CA LEU A 22 5.19 65.03 -4.39
C LEU A 22 6.02 65.25 -5.66
N LYS A 23 7.32 64.96 -5.59
CA LYS A 23 8.15 64.79 -6.79
C LYS A 23 7.68 63.54 -7.53
N ARG A 24 7.04 63.73 -8.68
CA ARG A 24 6.87 62.70 -9.71
C ARG A 24 8.25 62.16 -10.09
N GLN A 25 8.59 60.97 -9.64
CA GLN A 25 9.59 60.14 -10.32
C GLN A 25 8.87 59.15 -11.24
N LYS A 26 9.23 59.22 -12.51
CA LYS A 26 8.59 58.55 -13.63
C LYS A 26 9.59 57.59 -14.28
N TYR A 27 9.66 56.37 -13.76
CA TYR A 27 10.09 55.14 -14.45
C TYR A 27 9.17 54.06 -13.86
N LYS A 28 8.08 53.58 -14.46
CA LYS A 28 7.90 52.88 -15.75
C LYS A 28 8.95 51.78 -15.97
N THR A 29 8.90 50.73 -15.15
CA THR A 29 8.66 49.33 -15.57
C THR A 29 8.39 48.52 -14.31
N ARG A 30 7.33 47.71 -14.36
CA ARG A 30 6.84 46.83 -13.30
C ARG A 30 7.95 45.90 -12.80
N LEU A 31 8.52 46.18 -11.63
CA LEU A 31 9.18 45.16 -10.84
C LEU A 31 8.14 44.64 -9.84
N TYR A 32 7.23 43.78 -10.32
CA TYR A 32 6.62 42.81 -9.42
C TYR A 32 7.78 41.90 -9.02
N VAL A 33 8.51 42.23 -7.96
CA VAL A 33 9.21 41.21 -7.21
C VAL A 33 8.11 40.38 -6.60
N VAL A 34 7.62 39.42 -7.38
CA VAL A 34 6.90 38.27 -6.87
C VAL A 34 7.88 37.65 -5.89
N LEU A 35 7.69 37.94 -4.60
CA LEU A 35 8.33 37.19 -3.53
C LEU A 35 7.71 35.79 -3.59
N LEU A 36 8.26 34.94 -4.44
CA LEU A 36 8.07 33.51 -4.34
C LEU A 36 8.66 33.11 -2.99
N ALA A 37 7.79 32.91 -2.01
CA ALA A 37 8.16 32.25 -0.77
C ALA A 37 8.09 30.74 -1.07
N ALA A 38 9.26 30.12 -1.17
CA ALA A 38 9.41 28.67 -1.21
C ALA A 38 9.92 28.24 0.16
N ILE A 39 9.09 27.51 0.90
CA ILE A 39 9.44 27.01 2.23
C ILE A 39 9.37 25.48 2.19
N PRO A 40 10.47 24.77 2.48
CA PRO A 40 10.45 23.32 2.59
C PRO A 40 9.51 22.83 3.69
N TYR A 41 8.71 21.80 3.42
CA TYR A 41 7.73 21.25 4.35
C TYR A 41 8.36 20.84 5.69
N ARG A 42 9.56 20.23 5.66
CA ARG A 42 10.31 19.82 6.87
C ARG A 42 10.53 20.94 7.90
N ASN A 43 10.45 22.21 7.49
CA ASN A 43 10.70 23.34 8.38
C ASN A 43 9.48 23.73 9.22
N PHE A 44 8.26 23.32 8.82
CA PHE A 44 7.03 23.74 9.48
C PHE A 44 6.00 22.61 9.67
N ALA A 45 6.18 21.46 9.03
CA ALA A 45 5.36 20.26 9.21
C ALA A 45 6.20 19.14 9.82
N SER A 46 5.61 18.43 10.79
CA SER A 46 6.19 17.22 11.37
C SER A 46 5.31 16.04 11.01
N ASN A 47 5.85 15.10 10.25
CA ASN A 47 5.17 13.85 9.91
C ASN A 47 5.62 12.75 10.88
N ASN A 48 4.68 11.96 11.37
CA ASN A 48 4.97 10.76 12.14
C ASN A 48 4.25 9.59 11.48
N VAL A 49 5.02 8.66 10.91
CA VAL A 49 4.47 7.49 10.23
C VAL A 49 4.60 6.27 11.12
N THR A 50 3.45 5.62 11.37
CA THR A 50 3.39 4.38 12.13
C THR A 50 3.07 3.22 11.22
N MET A 51 3.94 2.22 11.18
CA MET A 51 3.68 0.96 10.48
C MET A 51 2.61 0.16 11.20
N HIS A 52 1.90 -0.71 10.46
CA HIS A 52 1.02 -1.70 11.06
C HIS A 52 1.80 -2.61 12.03
N SER A 53 1.17 -3.00 13.15
CA SER A 53 1.82 -3.77 14.23
C SER A 53 2.48 -5.07 13.74
N VAL A 54 1.86 -5.73 12.76
CA VAL A 54 2.40 -6.93 12.08
C VAL A 54 3.80 -6.68 11.50
N CYS A 55 4.05 -5.53 10.90
CA CYS A 55 5.35 -5.18 10.29
C CYS A 55 6.44 -4.78 11.29
N SER A 56 6.10 -4.83 12.59
CA SER A 56 7.01 -4.65 13.71
C SER A 56 6.96 -5.85 14.68
N SER A 57 6.32 -6.94 14.26
CA SER A 57 6.16 -8.15 15.07
C SER A 57 7.23 -9.19 14.76
N ILE A 58 7.39 -10.16 15.64
CA ILE A 58 8.29 -11.32 15.45
C ILE A 58 7.95 -12.13 14.20
N PHE A 59 6.72 -12.02 13.68
CA PHE A 59 6.25 -12.82 12.57
C PHE A 59 6.94 -12.54 11.24
N ILE A 60 7.56 -11.36 11.11
CA ILE A 60 8.32 -11.00 9.92
C ILE A 60 9.83 -11.22 10.09
N GLU A 61 10.27 -11.65 11.28
CA GLU A 61 11.70 -11.85 11.57
C GLU A 61 12.23 -13.11 10.86
N PRO A 62 13.46 -13.06 10.31
CA PRO A 62 14.06 -14.19 9.61
C PRO A 62 14.13 -15.46 10.46
N GLU A 63 14.40 -15.33 11.76
CA GLU A 63 14.51 -16.44 12.72
C GLU A 63 13.18 -17.15 12.91
N TRP A 64 12.09 -16.39 13.07
CA TRP A 64 10.73 -16.93 13.16
C TRP A 64 10.35 -17.67 11.88
N ILE A 65 10.54 -17.02 10.73
CA ILE A 65 10.22 -17.60 9.42
C ILE A 65 11.01 -18.89 9.21
N LYS A 66 12.31 -18.90 9.53
CA LYS A 66 13.15 -20.09 9.44
C LYS A 66 12.68 -21.21 10.36
N GLY A 67 12.16 -20.89 11.54
CA GLY A 67 11.58 -21.86 12.47
C GLY A 67 10.33 -22.58 11.92
N LEU A 68 9.64 -21.97 10.95
CA LEU A 68 8.49 -22.56 10.27
C LEU A 68 8.88 -23.47 9.10
N TYR A 69 10.17 -23.55 8.75
CA TYR A 69 10.62 -24.42 7.66
C TYR A 69 10.69 -25.88 8.13
N PHE A 70 9.95 -26.75 7.46
CA PHE A 70 10.00 -28.20 7.65
C PHE A 70 10.49 -28.87 6.38
N SER A 71 11.58 -29.63 6.45
CA SER A 71 12.12 -30.36 5.28
C SER A 71 11.13 -31.38 4.71
N ASN A 72 10.22 -31.89 5.53
CA ASN A 72 9.15 -32.81 5.14
C ASN A 72 7.79 -32.12 4.97
N ALA A 73 7.75 -30.78 4.80
CA ALA A 73 6.51 -30.04 4.59
C ALA A 73 5.63 -30.66 3.49
N SER A 74 6.24 -31.14 2.40
CA SER A 74 5.52 -31.79 1.29
C SER A 74 4.81 -33.10 1.64
N GLN A 75 5.08 -33.70 2.82
CA GLN A 75 4.36 -34.89 3.29
C GLN A 75 3.00 -34.54 3.89
N TYR A 76 2.80 -33.29 4.34
CA TYR A 76 1.52 -32.86 4.89
C TYR A 76 0.58 -32.41 3.78
N GLY A 77 -0.72 -32.41 4.08
CA GLY A 77 -1.72 -31.87 3.17
C GLY A 77 -1.54 -30.36 2.98
N VAL A 78 -1.95 -29.84 1.82
CA VAL A 78 -1.84 -28.40 1.48
C VAL A 78 -2.61 -27.47 2.44
N TRP A 79 -3.57 -28.02 3.18
CA TRP A 79 -4.35 -27.32 4.21
C TRP A 79 -3.69 -27.30 5.57
N ASP A 80 -2.63 -28.08 5.74
CA ASP A 80 -1.87 -28.07 6.95
C ASP A 80 -1.03 -26.79 6.99
N PHE A 81 -1.24 -25.98 8.01
CA PHE A 81 -0.54 -24.72 8.21
C PHE A 81 0.98 -24.87 8.07
N ARG A 82 1.58 -25.99 8.49
CA ARG A 82 3.03 -26.22 8.38
C ARG A 82 3.54 -26.25 6.94
N THR A 83 2.66 -26.50 5.96
CA THR A 83 3.02 -26.50 4.53
C THR A 83 3.11 -25.11 3.94
N THR A 84 2.24 -24.20 4.36
CA THR A 84 2.10 -22.85 3.78
C THR A 84 2.75 -21.78 4.63
N ALA A 85 2.86 -21.97 5.94
CA ALA A 85 3.24 -20.93 6.91
C ALA A 85 4.57 -20.26 6.54
N HIS A 86 5.63 -21.03 6.31
CA HIS A 86 6.94 -20.46 5.92
C HIS A 86 6.82 -19.50 4.73
N SER A 87 6.11 -19.91 3.67
CA SER A 87 5.95 -19.10 2.46
C SER A 87 5.04 -17.88 2.69
N GLN A 88 3.97 -18.03 3.49
CA GLN A 88 3.06 -16.93 3.84
C GLN A 88 3.78 -15.85 4.66
N PHE A 89 4.50 -16.23 5.72
CA PHE A 89 5.24 -15.27 6.55
C PHE A 89 6.43 -14.67 5.82
N LYS A 90 7.09 -15.42 4.92
CA LYS A 90 8.12 -14.88 4.04
C LYS A 90 7.54 -13.80 3.11
N LEU A 91 6.38 -14.06 2.52
CA LEU A 91 5.70 -13.11 1.66
C LEU A 91 5.24 -11.87 2.45
N LEU A 92 4.69 -12.06 3.65
CA LEU A 92 4.35 -10.97 4.57
C LEU A 92 5.56 -10.11 4.94
N SER A 93 6.71 -10.72 5.22
CA SER A 93 7.96 -10.02 5.50
C SER A 93 8.44 -9.19 4.31
N SER A 94 8.33 -9.74 3.09
CA SER A 94 8.59 -8.99 1.85
C SER A 94 7.62 -7.81 1.68
N PHE A 95 6.33 -8.01 1.91
CA PHE A 95 5.34 -6.92 1.86
C PHE A 95 5.64 -5.83 2.87
N CYS A 96 5.92 -6.19 4.12
CA CYS A 96 6.29 -5.22 5.15
C CYS A 96 7.55 -4.44 4.80
N SER A 97 8.55 -5.10 4.21
CA SER A 97 9.79 -4.43 3.74
C SER A 97 9.50 -3.46 2.61
N PHE A 98 8.72 -3.89 1.62
CA PHE A 98 8.27 -3.04 0.52
C PHE A 98 7.44 -1.85 0.99
N SER A 99 6.51 -2.06 1.93
CA SER A 99 5.73 -0.97 2.52
C SER A 99 6.60 0.03 3.27
N LYS A 100 7.65 -0.43 3.97
CA LYS A 100 8.62 0.46 4.65
C LYS A 100 9.37 1.31 3.63
N GLU A 101 9.76 0.73 2.50
CA GLU A 101 10.44 1.45 1.42
C GLU A 101 9.54 2.53 0.80
N ILE A 102 8.29 2.19 0.43
CA ILE A 102 7.32 3.18 -0.09
C ILE A 102 7.11 4.31 0.91
N ILE A 103 6.94 3.98 2.19
CA ILE A 103 6.70 4.98 3.24
C ILE A 103 7.91 5.88 3.43
N SER A 104 9.12 5.31 3.50
CA SER A 104 10.36 6.08 3.62
C SER A 104 10.57 7.00 2.43
N GLN A 105 10.25 6.54 1.22
CA GLN A 105 10.30 7.37 0.01
C GLN A 105 9.24 8.48 0.09
N THR A 106 8.02 8.16 0.51
CA THR A 106 6.93 9.13 0.66
C THR A 106 7.28 10.21 1.68
N GLU A 107 7.87 9.85 2.81
CA GLU A 107 8.34 10.79 3.83
C GLU A 107 9.43 11.72 3.27
N SER A 108 10.42 11.15 2.58
CA SER A 108 11.45 11.92 1.87
C SER A 108 10.84 12.86 0.82
N ASP A 109 9.82 12.41 0.09
CA ASP A 109 9.13 13.24 -0.91
C ASP A 109 8.37 14.39 -0.26
N ILE A 110 7.75 14.19 0.91
CA ILE A 110 7.12 15.28 1.68
C ILE A 110 8.16 16.28 2.14
N ASP A 111 9.23 15.81 2.77
CA ASP A 111 10.24 16.67 3.40
C ASP A 111 11.00 17.53 2.39
N ASN A 112 11.16 17.01 1.17
CA ASN A 112 11.78 17.72 0.06
C ASN A 112 10.79 18.55 -0.77
N ASN A 113 9.48 18.42 -0.52
CA ASN A 113 8.49 19.27 -1.17
C ASN A 113 8.53 20.68 -0.58
N GLU A 114 8.15 21.66 -1.38
CA GLU A 114 8.16 23.07 -1.00
C GLU A 114 6.75 23.65 -1.14
N LEU A 115 6.33 24.39 -0.12
CA LEU A 115 5.16 25.25 -0.25
C LEU A 115 5.59 26.50 -1.02
N VAL A 116 5.17 26.58 -2.27
CA VAL A 116 5.46 27.70 -3.16
C VAL A 116 4.20 28.56 -3.32
N THR A 117 4.25 29.78 -2.80
CA THR A 117 3.13 30.72 -2.89
C THR A 117 3.60 32.11 -3.33
N LEU A 118 2.72 32.80 -4.06
CA LEU A 118 2.91 34.19 -4.50
C LEU A 118 2.44 35.21 -3.43
N TYR A 119 1.66 34.74 -2.46
CA TYR A 119 1.03 35.55 -1.42
C TYR A 119 1.20 34.91 -0.04
N LEU A 120 1.19 35.73 1.01
CA LEU A 120 1.16 35.22 2.37
C LEU A 120 -0.15 34.43 2.58
N LEU A 121 -0.04 33.16 2.92
CA LEU A 121 -1.20 32.32 3.23
C LEU A 121 -1.59 32.49 4.70
N SER A 122 -2.87 32.38 5.00
CA SER A 122 -3.31 32.18 6.39
C SER A 122 -2.87 30.80 6.89
N GLU A 123 -2.89 30.61 8.20
CA GLU A 123 -2.65 29.30 8.82
C GLU A 123 -3.62 28.24 8.29
N GLU A 124 -4.90 28.58 8.18
CA GLU A 124 -5.95 27.69 7.64
C GLU A 124 -5.66 27.29 6.18
N GLN A 125 -5.26 28.25 5.34
CA GLN A 125 -4.89 27.97 3.95
C GLN A 125 -3.66 27.09 3.85
N THR A 126 -2.68 27.32 4.72
CA THR A 126 -1.45 26.51 4.80
C THR A 126 -1.79 25.08 5.22
N GLN A 127 -2.63 24.90 6.23
CA GLN A 127 -3.07 23.59 6.69
C GLN A 127 -3.81 22.83 5.59
N MET A 128 -4.73 23.50 4.86
CA MET A 128 -5.44 22.87 3.74
C MET A 128 -4.48 22.41 2.62
N GLN A 129 -3.44 23.17 2.31
CA GLN A 129 -2.42 22.78 1.32
C GLN A 129 -1.60 21.59 1.81
N ILE A 130 -1.25 21.56 3.10
CA ILE A 130 -0.55 20.43 3.73
C ILE A 130 -1.42 19.17 3.67
N ASP A 131 -2.66 19.25 4.13
CA ASP A 131 -3.58 18.11 4.18
C ASP A 131 -3.86 17.56 2.78
N GLY A 132 -4.02 18.45 1.78
CA GLY A 132 -4.16 18.05 0.38
C GLY A 132 -2.95 17.30 -0.15
N THR A 133 -1.74 17.80 0.15
CA THR A 133 -0.47 17.18 -0.25
C THR A 133 -0.29 15.81 0.41
N ILE A 134 -0.54 15.71 1.72
CA ILE A 134 -0.51 14.44 2.46
C ILE A 134 -1.54 13.46 1.88
N GLY A 135 -2.75 13.93 1.56
CA GLY A 135 -3.80 13.11 0.95
C GLY A 135 -3.38 12.54 -0.40
N LEU A 136 -2.79 13.36 -1.28
CA LEU A 136 -2.26 12.91 -2.57
C LEU A 136 -1.17 11.85 -2.40
N LEU A 137 -0.27 12.04 -1.45
CA LEU A 137 0.83 11.11 -1.22
C LEU A 137 0.36 9.79 -0.61
N LYS A 138 -0.61 9.81 0.31
CA LYS A 138 -1.28 8.58 0.80
C LYS A 138 -1.93 7.80 -0.34
N ASN A 139 -2.62 8.50 -1.24
CA ASN A 139 -3.26 7.86 -2.39
C ASN A 139 -2.22 7.29 -3.37
N SER A 140 -1.12 8.00 -3.60
CA SER A 140 0.01 7.51 -4.41
C SER A 140 0.62 6.24 -3.81
N ALA A 141 0.96 6.25 -2.51
CA ALA A 141 1.52 5.10 -1.81
C ALA A 141 0.58 3.89 -1.87
N SER A 142 -0.72 4.09 -1.61
CA SER A 142 -1.74 3.03 -1.72
C SER A 142 -1.83 2.45 -3.14
N SER A 143 -1.85 3.33 -4.15
CA SER A 143 -1.88 2.92 -5.56
C SER A 143 -0.64 2.11 -5.96
N GLN A 144 0.54 2.50 -5.50
CA GLN A 144 1.78 1.75 -5.72
C GLN A 144 1.72 0.35 -5.09
N MET A 145 1.20 0.24 -3.85
CA MET A 145 1.01 -1.04 -3.19
C MET A 145 0.03 -1.96 -3.92
N ILE A 146 -1.11 -1.42 -4.36
CA ILE A 146 -2.11 -2.19 -5.13
C ILE A 146 -1.54 -2.63 -6.48
N THR A 147 -0.86 -1.72 -7.18
CA THR A 147 -0.24 -2.02 -8.48
C THR A 147 0.79 -3.14 -8.36
N TYR A 148 1.60 -3.14 -7.30
CA TYR A 148 2.56 -4.20 -7.04
C TYR A 148 1.88 -5.55 -6.76
N LEU A 149 0.82 -5.56 -5.95
CA LEU A 149 0.02 -6.76 -5.69
C LEU A 149 -0.58 -7.35 -6.97
N ASP A 150 -1.14 -6.49 -7.82
CA ASP A 150 -1.74 -6.91 -9.08
C ASP A 150 -0.70 -7.39 -10.07
N TYR A 151 0.48 -6.77 -10.10
CA TYR A 151 1.62 -7.26 -10.88
C TYR A 151 2.03 -8.68 -10.46
N LEU A 152 2.12 -8.95 -9.15
CA LEU A 152 2.44 -10.29 -8.65
C LEU A 152 1.38 -11.32 -9.06
N ARG A 153 0.10 -10.98 -8.89
CA ARG A 153 -1.02 -11.86 -9.30
C ARG A 153 -0.97 -12.15 -10.79
N HIS A 154 -0.81 -11.12 -11.61
CA HIS A 154 -0.74 -11.25 -13.06
C HIS A 154 0.48 -12.07 -13.50
N THR A 155 1.63 -11.87 -12.85
CA THR A 155 2.84 -12.66 -13.13
C THR A 155 2.62 -14.14 -12.83
N ILE A 156 1.99 -14.47 -11.70
CA ILE A 156 1.69 -15.86 -11.33
C ILE A 156 0.71 -16.51 -12.31
N GLN A 157 -0.36 -15.80 -12.67
CA GLN A 157 -1.38 -16.31 -13.58
C GLN A 157 -0.84 -16.50 -15.01
N THR A 158 -0.15 -15.49 -15.56
CA THR A 158 0.33 -15.50 -16.94
C THR A 158 1.47 -16.50 -17.16
N ASN A 159 2.32 -16.71 -16.15
CA ASN A 159 3.42 -17.68 -16.25
C ASN A 159 3.03 -19.08 -15.79
N TYR A 160 1.76 -19.32 -15.40
CA TYR A 160 1.30 -20.57 -14.82
C TYR A 160 2.26 -21.10 -13.74
N LEU A 161 2.78 -20.19 -12.90
CA LEU A 161 3.76 -20.55 -11.89
C LEU A 161 3.14 -21.59 -10.96
N VAL A 162 3.67 -22.80 -10.99
CA VAL A 162 3.22 -23.88 -10.12
C VAL A 162 3.53 -23.49 -8.70
N SER A 163 2.51 -23.45 -7.85
CA SER A 163 2.70 -23.17 -6.43
C SER A 163 3.61 -24.24 -5.84
N ALA A 164 4.41 -23.89 -4.83
CA ALA A 164 5.33 -24.85 -4.20
C ALA A 164 4.61 -26.09 -3.62
N LEU A 165 3.30 -26.00 -3.41
CA LEU A 165 2.45 -27.08 -2.91
C LEU A 165 1.60 -27.75 -4.01
N ASN A 166 1.82 -27.40 -5.28
CA ASN A 166 1.05 -27.92 -6.42
C ASN A 166 -0.48 -27.73 -6.24
N THR A 167 -0.87 -26.67 -5.51
CA THR A 167 -2.28 -26.33 -5.23
C THR A 167 -2.99 -25.74 -6.43
N ASN A 168 -2.26 -25.22 -7.41
CA ASN A 168 -2.82 -24.69 -8.66
C ASN A 168 -2.54 -25.58 -9.89
N LEU A 169 -1.63 -26.55 -9.79
CA LEU A 169 -1.31 -27.49 -10.87
C LEU A 169 -0.75 -28.79 -10.30
N ILE A 170 -1.25 -29.93 -10.77
CA ILE A 170 -0.67 -31.24 -10.53
C ILE A 170 -0.01 -31.72 -11.82
N ILE A 171 1.24 -32.14 -11.75
CA ILE A 171 1.94 -32.78 -12.86
C ILE A 171 1.98 -34.28 -12.58
N THR A 172 1.31 -35.05 -13.41
CA THR A 172 1.29 -36.52 -13.34
C THR A 172 2.17 -37.09 -14.44
N ILE A 173 3.08 -37.98 -14.07
CA ILE A 173 3.88 -38.75 -15.02
C ILE A 173 3.25 -40.14 -15.12
N ILE A 174 2.68 -40.44 -16.28
CA ILE A 174 2.09 -41.75 -16.59
C ILE A 174 3.14 -42.52 -17.39
N GLY A 175 3.79 -43.48 -16.74
CA GLY A 175 4.74 -44.39 -17.38
C GLY A 175 4.09 -45.71 -17.78
N SER A 176 4.37 -46.17 -19.00
CA SER A 176 4.29 -47.57 -19.40
C SER A 176 5.69 -48.07 -19.77
N ASP A 177 5.89 -49.39 -19.88
CA ASP A 177 7.19 -49.99 -20.24
C ASP A 177 7.79 -49.42 -21.55
N GLU A 178 6.96 -48.82 -22.42
CA GLU A 178 7.37 -48.29 -23.73
C GLU A 178 7.24 -46.75 -23.86
N SER A 179 6.63 -46.04 -22.91
CA SER A 179 6.44 -44.59 -23.03
C SER A 179 6.27 -43.87 -21.70
N ILE A 180 6.78 -42.63 -21.64
CA ILE A 180 6.50 -41.69 -20.56
C ILE A 180 5.59 -40.60 -21.11
N ARG A 181 4.41 -40.44 -20.50
CA ARG A 181 3.48 -39.33 -20.80
C ARG A 181 3.44 -38.40 -19.60
N THR A 182 3.48 -37.10 -19.86
CA THR A 182 3.25 -36.09 -18.82
C THR A 182 1.84 -35.53 -19.03
N ALA A 183 1.02 -35.57 -17.99
CA ALA A 183 -0.30 -34.96 -17.96
C ALA A 183 -0.30 -33.86 -16.91
N ALA A 184 -0.86 -32.70 -17.25
CA ALA A 184 -1.13 -31.64 -16.31
C ALA A 184 -2.61 -31.71 -15.90
N ALA A 185 -2.87 -31.70 -14.59
CA ALA A 185 -4.19 -31.73 -14.00
C ALA A 185 -4.43 -30.48 -13.15
N GLN A 186 -5.67 -29.97 -13.18
CA GLN A 186 -6.08 -28.84 -12.36
C GLN A 186 -6.61 -29.30 -11.01
N VAL A 187 -6.39 -28.49 -9.96
CA VAL A 187 -6.93 -28.75 -8.63
C VAL A 187 -8.34 -28.18 -8.53
N PHE A 188 -9.25 -29.00 -8.02
CA PHE A 188 -10.63 -28.64 -7.79
C PHE A 188 -10.98 -28.72 -6.31
N TYR A 189 -11.75 -27.75 -5.85
CA TYR A 189 -12.18 -27.62 -4.46
C TYR A 189 -13.68 -27.84 -4.34
N SER A 190 -14.14 -28.46 -3.26
CA SER A 190 -15.57 -28.67 -3.03
C SER A 190 -15.86 -28.51 -1.55
N ASP A 191 -16.72 -27.53 -1.23
CA ASP A 191 -17.14 -27.22 0.15
C ASP A 191 -17.86 -28.42 0.81
N ALA A 192 -18.51 -29.27 0.01
CA ALA A 192 -19.22 -30.46 0.46
C ALA A 192 -19.12 -31.62 -0.57
N PRO A 193 -19.38 -32.88 -0.16
CA PRO A 193 -19.32 -34.04 -1.05
C PRO A 193 -20.18 -33.91 -2.33
N ASN A 194 -21.23 -33.08 -2.30
CA ASN A 194 -22.22 -32.93 -3.36
C ASN A 194 -22.23 -31.53 -4.01
N THR A 195 -21.25 -30.67 -3.75
CA THR A 195 -21.16 -29.34 -4.39
C THR A 195 -20.35 -29.38 -5.67
N ASN A 196 -20.68 -28.49 -6.61
CA ASN A 196 -19.90 -28.32 -7.83
C ASN A 196 -18.45 -27.98 -7.48
N PRO A 197 -17.47 -28.69 -8.06
CA PRO A 197 -16.06 -28.41 -7.83
C PRO A 197 -15.68 -27.04 -8.41
N LYS A 198 -15.05 -26.21 -7.57
CA LYS A 198 -14.49 -24.89 -7.90
C LYS A 198 -13.05 -25.03 -8.38
N GLN A 199 -12.67 -24.29 -9.41
CA GLN A 199 -11.34 -24.39 -10.03
C GLN A 199 -10.34 -23.39 -9.44
N CYS A 200 -9.18 -23.88 -8.99
CA CYS A 200 -8.16 -23.05 -8.35
C CYS A 200 -7.48 -22.01 -9.26
N ASP A 201 -7.54 -22.18 -10.58
CA ASP A 201 -7.01 -21.24 -11.57
C ASP A 201 -8.02 -20.15 -11.97
N ARG A 202 -9.30 -20.32 -11.64
CA ARG A 202 -10.39 -19.43 -12.07
C ARG A 202 -11.13 -18.75 -10.93
N GLU A 203 -11.19 -19.40 -9.78
CA GLU A 203 -11.94 -18.93 -8.62
C GLU A 203 -10.98 -18.59 -7.49
N LYS A 204 -11.22 -17.47 -6.81
CA LYS A 204 -10.49 -17.11 -5.60
C LYS A 204 -11.03 -17.98 -4.46
N ILE A 205 -10.30 -19.02 -4.09
CA ILE A 205 -10.69 -19.94 -3.03
C ILE A 205 -9.84 -19.61 -1.80
N VAL A 206 -10.52 -19.18 -0.74
CA VAL A 206 -9.89 -18.90 0.56
C VAL A 206 -10.66 -19.69 1.61
N THR A 207 -9.94 -20.47 2.41
CA THR A 207 -10.51 -21.26 3.51
C THR A 207 -9.58 -21.22 4.71
N ASP A 208 -10.11 -21.57 5.87
CA ASP A 208 -9.36 -21.54 7.13
C ASP A 208 -8.16 -22.52 7.08
N ALA A 209 -7.01 -22.07 7.56
CA ALA A 209 -5.86 -22.93 7.75
C ALA A 209 -6.15 -23.93 8.87
N THR A 210 -5.66 -25.16 8.72
CA THR A 210 -5.88 -26.20 9.73
C THR A 210 -4.57 -26.86 10.15
N LEU A 211 -4.55 -27.45 11.34
CA LEU A 211 -3.51 -28.39 11.76
C LEU A 211 -4.11 -29.79 11.74
N SER A 212 -3.50 -30.67 10.98
CA SER A 212 -3.96 -32.06 10.86
C SER A 212 -2.91 -33.05 11.34
N GLN A 213 -3.36 -34.09 12.00
CA GLN A 213 -2.51 -35.22 12.38
C GLN A 213 -2.31 -36.22 11.22
N VAL A 214 -3.12 -36.13 10.16
CA VAL A 214 -3.14 -37.11 9.08
C VAL A 214 -2.23 -36.67 7.93
N ILE A 215 -1.16 -37.43 7.72
CA ILE A 215 -0.37 -37.43 6.48
C ILE A 215 -1.23 -38.10 5.41
N TYR A 216 -1.42 -37.44 4.27
CA TYR A 216 -2.36 -37.90 3.23
C TYR A 216 -1.91 -39.24 2.62
N GLU A 217 -2.82 -40.21 2.51
CA GLU A 217 -2.76 -41.23 1.46
C GLU A 217 -3.40 -40.66 0.19
N LEU A 218 -2.62 -40.56 -0.87
CA LEU A 218 -3.04 -40.07 -2.18
C LEU A 218 -4.11 -40.99 -2.77
N ILE A 219 -5.37 -40.55 -2.79
CA ILE A 219 -6.43 -41.30 -3.49
C ILE A 219 -6.36 -40.97 -4.99
N GLU A 220 -5.82 -41.92 -5.75
CA GLU A 220 -5.68 -42.00 -7.22
C GLU A 220 -7.00 -42.10 -8.00
N ALA A 221 -8.08 -41.43 -7.58
CA ALA A 221 -9.34 -41.48 -8.34
C ALA A 221 -9.33 -40.47 -9.50
N GLY A 222 -8.49 -40.72 -10.52
CA GLY A 222 -8.57 -40.18 -11.88
C GLY A 222 -8.44 -38.66 -12.05
N LEU A 223 -7.24 -38.17 -12.40
CA LEU A 223 -6.89 -36.83 -12.96
C LEU A 223 -7.48 -35.57 -12.27
N VAL A 224 -8.28 -35.70 -11.22
CA VAL A 224 -9.02 -34.63 -10.53
C VAL A 224 -8.89 -34.89 -9.05
N ARG A 225 -8.06 -34.11 -8.37
CA ARG A 225 -7.93 -34.20 -6.92
C ARG A 225 -9.06 -33.40 -6.28
N LYS A 226 -10.07 -34.10 -5.75
CA LYS A 226 -11.07 -33.49 -4.86
C LYS A 226 -10.48 -33.37 -3.46
N MET A 227 -10.24 -32.15 -3.00
CA MET A 227 -9.84 -31.89 -1.62
C MET A 227 -11.10 -31.71 -0.77
N ASN A 228 -11.29 -32.58 0.23
CA ASN A 228 -12.34 -32.42 1.24
C ASN A 228 -11.72 -31.84 2.53
N PRO A 229 -12.47 -31.08 3.34
CA PRO A 229 -12.02 -30.67 4.66
C PRO A 229 -11.67 -31.89 5.52
N MET A 230 -10.53 -31.83 6.23
CA MET A 230 -10.00 -32.98 6.96
C MET A 230 -10.84 -33.30 8.20
N PRO A 231 -11.24 -34.57 8.42
CA PRO A 231 -11.83 -34.97 9.69
C PRO A 231 -10.76 -34.86 10.80
N ASN A 232 -11.15 -34.36 11.98
CA ASN A 232 -10.28 -34.17 13.15
C ASN A 232 -9.13 -33.16 12.97
N SER A 233 -9.30 -32.14 12.12
CA SER A 233 -8.36 -31.01 12.05
C SER A 233 -8.71 -29.93 13.07
N THR A 234 -7.69 -29.19 13.52
CA THR A 234 -7.87 -27.99 14.36
C THR A 234 -7.74 -26.75 13.51
N ILE A 235 -8.75 -25.87 13.51
CA ILE A 235 -8.70 -24.60 12.79
C ILE A 235 -7.69 -23.66 13.46
N VAL A 236 -6.85 -23.02 12.65
CA VAL A 236 -5.92 -21.98 13.10
C VAL A 236 -6.56 -20.63 12.85
N ASN A 237 -7.20 -20.07 13.88
CA ASN A 237 -7.92 -18.80 13.77
C ASN A 237 -7.05 -17.67 13.21
N GLY A 238 -7.58 -16.93 12.24
CA GLY A 238 -6.92 -15.78 11.63
C GLY A 238 -5.90 -16.14 10.54
N PHE A 239 -5.74 -17.43 10.23
CA PHE A 239 -4.91 -17.89 9.13
C PHE A 239 -5.77 -18.55 8.08
N PHE A 240 -5.46 -18.22 6.83
CA PHE A 240 -6.16 -18.75 5.68
C PHE A 240 -5.20 -19.51 4.78
N THR A 241 -5.78 -20.28 3.89
CA THR A 241 -5.10 -21.02 2.84
C THR A 241 -5.92 -20.84 1.57
N GLY A 242 -5.23 -20.82 0.43
CA GLY A 242 -5.87 -20.65 -0.87
C GLY A 242 -5.11 -21.39 -1.95
N CYS A 243 -5.53 -21.21 -3.19
CA CYS A 243 -4.90 -21.85 -4.33
C CYS A 243 -3.48 -21.30 -4.57
N THR A 244 -3.22 -20.06 -4.15
CA THR A 244 -1.88 -19.47 -4.11
C THR A 244 -1.55 -18.86 -2.75
N PRO A 245 -0.26 -18.71 -2.38
CA PRO A 245 0.12 -18.00 -1.16
C PRO A 245 -0.40 -16.56 -1.07
N LEU A 246 -0.66 -15.89 -2.20
CA LEU A 246 -1.22 -14.53 -2.26
C LEU A 246 -2.71 -14.47 -1.93
N GLU A 247 -3.45 -15.56 -2.12
CA GLU A 247 -4.88 -15.61 -1.79
C GLU A 247 -5.11 -15.81 -0.30
N ALA A 248 -4.10 -16.31 0.40
CA ALA A 248 -4.09 -16.55 1.82
C ALA A 248 -3.63 -15.33 2.66
N LEU A 249 -3.33 -14.20 2.00
CA LEU A 249 -3.05 -12.89 2.60
C LEU A 249 -4.28 -11.98 2.50
#